data_AF-A0A7C1PXP1-F1
#
_entry.id   AF-A0A7C1PXP1-F1
#
_cell.length_a   1.000
_cell.length_b   1.000
_cell.length_c   1.000
_cell.angle_alpha   90.00
_cell.angle_beta   90.00
_cell.angle_gamma   90.00
#
_symmetry.space_group_name_H-M   'P 1'
#
loop_
_entity.id
_entity.type
_entity.pdbx_description
1 polymer ?
#
loop_
_entity_poly.entity_id
_entity_poly.type
_entity_poly.pdbx_seq_one_letter_code
_entity_poly.pdbx_strand_id
1 'polypeptide(L)'
;LQLMQGSNRESRQQEISSISRALKNLAKELAVPVLALSQLSRAVEHRSGSHKPMLSDLRESGAIEQDADVVMFIYRASVYGAEPEYTISEQNVPVEEVAEVIIRKQRNGPIGTILLHWIKEQTKFAEFIYMSTDEYF
;
A
#
# COMPACT_ATOMS: atom_id res chain seq x y z
N LEU A 1 -2.25 4.52 17.21
CA LEU A 1 -3.14 5.17 18.20
C LEU A 1 -3.79 4.07 19.01
N GLN A 2 -3.34 3.87 20.24
CA GLN A 2 -3.90 2.83 21.11
C GLN A 2 -3.88 3.36 22.54
N LEU A 3 -4.97 4.00 22.97
CA LEU A 3 -5.46 4.04 24.36
C LEU A 3 -6.74 4.90 24.44
N MET A 4 -7.91 4.31 24.16
CA MET A 4 -9.19 4.74 24.73
C MET A 4 -10.11 3.50 24.79
N GLN A 5 -10.41 3.02 26.00
CA GLN A 5 -11.45 2.01 26.23
C GLN A 5 -12.77 2.75 26.48
N GLY A 6 -13.66 2.73 25.49
CA GLY A 6 -15.05 3.13 25.62
C GLY A 6 -15.94 1.93 25.93
N SER A 7 -16.81 2.04 26.94
CA SER A 7 -17.70 0.98 27.43
C SER A 7 -18.93 0.75 26.54
N ASN A 8 -18.74 0.62 25.24
CA ASN A 8 -19.75 0.10 24.31
C ASN A 8 -19.01 -0.82 23.33
N ARG A 9 -19.29 -2.13 23.37
CA ARG A 9 -18.74 -3.13 22.46
C ARG A 9 -19.34 -2.97 21.06
N GLU A 10 -19.19 -1.80 20.45
CA GLU A 10 -19.15 -1.79 18.99
C GLU A 10 -17.91 -2.61 18.61
N SER A 11 -18.11 -3.56 17.68
CA SER A 11 -16.97 -4.30 17.16
C SER A 11 -15.99 -3.28 16.57
N ARG A 12 -14.69 -3.43 16.80
CA ARG A 12 -13.66 -2.58 16.17
C ARG A 12 -13.88 -2.43 14.65
N GLN A 13 -14.46 -3.47 14.03
CA GLN A 13 -14.89 -3.45 12.64
C GLN A 13 -15.97 -2.39 12.35
N GLN A 14 -16.97 -2.21 13.22
CA GLN A 14 -18.00 -1.18 13.09
C GLN A 14 -17.42 0.22 13.24
N GLU A 15 -16.54 0.44 14.21
CA GLU A 15 -15.85 1.72 14.40
C GLU A 15 -15.05 2.10 13.14
N ILE A 16 -14.25 1.17 12.62
CA ILE A 16 -13.48 1.37 11.38
C ILE A 16 -14.40 1.63 10.19
N SER A 17 -15.55 0.95 10.12
CA SER A 17 -16.55 1.17 9.07
C SER A 17 -17.14 2.58 9.12
N SER A 18 -17.45 3.07 10.33
CA SER A 18 -17.97 4.43 10.54
C SER A 18 -16.93 5.48 10.16
N ILE A 19 -15.66 5.31 10.57
CA ILE A 19 -14.56 6.21 10.24
C ILE A 19 -14.34 6.26 8.71
N SER A 20 -14.24 5.11 8.07
CA SER A 20 -14.04 4.99 6.62
C SER A 20 -15.12 5.73 5.83
N ARG A 21 -16.39 5.51 6.21
CA ARG A 21 -17.53 6.16 5.56
C ARG A 21 -17.53 7.67 5.78
N ALA A 22 -17.20 8.13 6.98
CA ALA A 22 -17.08 9.54 7.29
C ALA A 22 -15.98 10.22 6.46
N LEU A 23 -14.81 9.59 6.31
CA LEU A 23 -13.72 10.09 5.46
C LEU A 23 -14.13 10.18 3.99
N LYS A 24 -14.84 9.17 3.47
CA LYS A 24 -15.35 9.18 2.09
C LYS A 24 -16.36 10.30 1.86
N ASN A 25 -17.26 10.52 2.82
CA ASN A 25 -18.23 11.60 2.74
C ASN A 25 -17.53 12.97 2.79
N LEU A 26 -16.57 13.15 3.69
CA LEU A 26 -15.78 14.38 3.79
C LEU A 26 -15.03 14.69 2.49
N ALA A 27 -14.39 13.68 1.89
CA ALA A 27 -13.70 13.83 0.60
C ALA A 27 -14.64 14.31 -0.51
N LYS A 28 -15.87 13.78 -0.54
CA LYS A 28 -16.90 14.17 -1.51
C LYS A 28 -17.44 15.57 -1.26
N GLU A 29 -17.70 15.91 0.00
CA GLU A 29 -18.26 17.21 0.40
C GLU A 29 -17.30 18.36 0.12
N LEU A 30 -16.02 18.17 0.46
CA LEU A 30 -14.99 19.19 0.25
C LEU A 30 -14.35 19.13 -1.15
N ALA A 31 -14.69 18.12 -1.96
CA ALA A 31 -14.09 17.87 -3.26
C ALA A 31 -12.54 17.80 -3.24
N VAL A 32 -11.97 17.19 -2.20
CA VAL A 32 -10.51 17.01 -2.05
C VAL A 32 -10.15 15.53 -1.92
N PRO A 33 -8.96 15.11 -2.40
CA PRO A 33 -8.46 13.76 -2.15
C PRO A 33 -8.12 13.60 -0.67
N VAL A 34 -8.63 12.52 -0.06
CA VAL A 34 -8.30 12.13 1.31
C VAL A 34 -7.44 10.87 1.27
N LEU A 35 -6.22 10.97 1.81
CA LEU A 35 -5.32 9.84 1.98
C LEU A 35 -5.38 9.37 3.44
N ALA A 36 -5.71 8.10 3.64
CA ALA A 36 -5.68 7.44 4.95
C ALA A 36 -4.64 6.32 4.94
N LEU A 37 -3.88 6.21 6.02
CA LEU A 37 -2.93 5.12 6.24
C LEU A 37 -3.59 4.07 7.13
N SER A 38 -3.51 2.81 6.72
CA SER A 38 -3.99 1.68 7.51
C SER A 38 -2.88 0.66 7.70
N GLN A 39 -2.77 0.15 8.93
CA GLN A 39 -1.88 -0.96 9.23
C GLN A 39 -2.54 -2.28 8.82
N LEU A 40 -1.76 -3.18 8.24
CA LEU A 40 -2.22 -4.52 7.88
C LEU A 40 -2.32 -5.42 9.10
N SER A 41 -3.17 -6.45 8.99
CA SER A 41 -3.17 -7.55 9.96
C SER A 41 -1.82 -8.25 9.99
N ARG A 42 -1.37 -8.67 11.18
CA ARG A 42 -0.17 -9.52 11.35
C ARG A 42 -0.29 -10.87 10.64
N ALA A 43 -1.49 -11.27 10.21
CA ALA A 43 -1.72 -12.48 9.42
C ALA A 43 -0.88 -12.52 8.12
N VAL A 44 -0.51 -11.36 7.56
CA VAL A 44 0.38 -11.26 6.39
C VAL A 44 1.74 -11.93 6.66
N GLU A 45 2.26 -11.82 7.87
CA GLU A 45 3.56 -12.35 8.31
C GLU A 45 3.55 -13.87 8.52
N HIS A 46 2.37 -14.45 8.72
CA HIS A 46 2.21 -15.90 8.93
C HIS A 46 1.90 -16.66 7.64
N ARG A 47 1.71 -15.95 6.52
CA ARG A 47 1.39 -16.55 5.23
C ARG A 47 2.67 -17.02 4.54
N SER A 48 2.76 -18.33 4.27
CA SER A 48 3.85 -18.91 3.49
C SER A 48 3.99 -18.25 2.12
N GLY A 49 5.23 -18.04 1.67
CA GLY A 49 5.54 -17.48 0.35
C GLY A 49 6.07 -16.06 0.41
N SER A 50 5.61 -15.19 -0.49
CA SER A 50 6.18 -13.85 -0.70
C SER A 50 5.80 -12.82 0.37
N HIS A 51 4.84 -13.10 1.25
CA HIS A 51 4.29 -12.12 2.21
C HIS A 51 3.74 -10.84 1.56
N LYS A 52 3.47 -10.85 0.24
CA LYS A 52 2.91 -9.70 -0.47
C LYS A 52 1.52 -9.37 0.06
N PRO A 53 1.23 -8.10 0.43
CA PRO A 53 -0.09 -7.69 0.89
C PRO A 53 -1.21 -7.93 -0.12
N MET A 54 -2.38 -8.29 0.39
CA MET A 54 -3.62 -8.48 -0.36
C MET A 54 -4.79 -7.78 0.34
N LEU A 55 -5.89 -7.58 -0.39
CA LEU A 55 -7.07 -6.88 0.16
C LEU A 55 -7.64 -7.55 1.41
N SER A 56 -7.60 -8.88 1.48
CA SER A 56 -8.01 -9.63 2.66
C SER A 56 -7.13 -9.39 3.89
N ASP A 57 -5.95 -8.80 3.75
CA ASP A 57 -5.13 -8.37 4.90
C ASP A 57 -5.71 -7.13 5.60
N LEU A 58 -6.67 -6.44 4.95
CA LEU A 58 -7.51 -5.37 5.52
C LEU A 58 -8.75 -5.93 6.23
N ARG A 59 -8.88 -7.24 6.48
CA ARG A 59 -10.13 -7.88 6.94
C ARG A 59 -10.74 -7.31 8.23
N GLU A 60 -9.95 -6.83 9.18
CA GLU A 60 -10.49 -6.11 10.37
C GLU A 60 -11.13 -4.76 10.00
N SER A 61 -10.92 -4.32 8.77
CA SER A 61 -11.28 -3.05 8.16
C SER A 61 -12.01 -3.24 6.82
N GLY A 62 -12.77 -4.33 6.63
CA GLY A 62 -13.38 -4.63 5.32
C GLY A 62 -14.23 -3.49 4.70
N ALA A 63 -14.73 -2.57 5.52
CA ALA A 63 -15.37 -1.35 5.03
C ALA A 63 -14.42 -0.35 4.36
N ILE A 64 -13.15 -0.27 4.79
CA ILE A 64 -12.11 0.55 4.12
C ILE A 64 -11.96 0.10 2.67
N GLU A 65 -11.87 -1.22 2.45
CA GLU A 65 -11.78 -1.75 1.08
C GLU A 65 -12.99 -1.31 0.26
N GLN A 66 -14.22 -1.39 0.80
CA GLN A 66 -15.43 -1.05 0.06
C GLN A 66 -15.56 0.45 -0.25
N ASP A 67 -15.30 1.30 0.74
CA ASP A 67 -15.51 2.75 0.64
C ASP A 67 -14.40 3.46 -0.16
N ALA A 68 -13.16 2.96 -0.09
CA ALA A 68 -12.02 3.56 -0.80
C ALA A 68 -12.21 3.50 -2.32
N ASP A 69 -11.76 4.54 -3.02
CA ASP A 69 -11.68 4.52 -4.49
C ASP A 69 -10.41 3.82 -4.96
N VAL A 70 -9.31 4.01 -4.21
CA VAL A 70 -8.00 3.44 -4.50
C VAL A 70 -7.45 2.76 -3.24
N VAL A 71 -6.90 1.56 -3.39
CA VAL A 71 -6.15 0.86 -2.33
C VAL A 71 -4.76 0.53 -2.86
N MET A 72 -3.75 1.05 -2.17
CA MET A 72 -2.33 0.83 -2.48
C MET A 72 -1.65 0.17 -1.28
N PHE A 73 -0.78 -0.78 -1.56
CA PHE A 73 0.13 -1.36 -0.58
C PHE A 73 1.57 -0.99 -0.93
N ILE A 74 2.40 -0.85 0.09
CA ILE A 74 3.85 -0.72 -0.07
C ILE A 74 4.47 -2.04 0.33
N TYR A 75 5.32 -2.61 -0.51
CA TYR A 75 5.98 -3.88 -0.28
C TYR A 75 7.45 -3.79 -0.68
N ARG A 76 8.32 -4.39 0.14
CA ARG A 76 9.77 -4.47 -0.12
C ARG A 76 10.20 -5.92 0.04
N ALA A 77 10.51 -6.59 -1.06
CA ALA A 77 10.85 -8.01 -1.07
C ALA A 77 12.08 -8.32 -0.19
N SER A 78 13.05 -7.41 -0.19
CA SER A 78 14.28 -7.51 0.62
C SER A 78 14.03 -7.65 2.12
N VAL A 79 12.93 -7.09 2.65
CA VAL A 79 12.57 -7.19 4.08
C VAL A 79 12.22 -8.63 4.46
N TYR A 80 11.74 -9.41 3.50
CA TYR A 80 11.29 -10.79 3.67
C TYR A 80 12.31 -11.81 3.15
N GLY A 81 13.51 -11.37 2.74
CA GLY A 81 14.50 -12.24 2.08
C GLY A 81 13.97 -12.85 0.77
N ALA A 82 13.04 -12.16 0.11
CA ALA A 82 12.43 -12.59 -1.14
C ALA A 82 12.97 -11.77 -2.32
N GLU A 83 12.86 -12.34 -3.51
CA GLU A 83 13.13 -11.63 -4.76
C GLU A 83 11.89 -10.83 -5.19
N PRO A 84 12.06 -9.62 -5.74
CA PRO A 84 10.95 -8.84 -6.26
C PRO A 84 10.37 -9.55 -7.49
N GLU A 85 9.05 -9.47 -7.66
CA GLU A 85 8.38 -10.13 -8.80
C GLU A 85 8.71 -9.45 -10.13
N TYR A 86 9.00 -8.15 -10.05
CA TYR A 86 9.40 -7.33 -11.18
C TYR A 86 10.81 -6.81 -10.89
N THR A 87 11.73 -7.11 -11.78
CA THR A 87 13.11 -6.62 -11.75
C THR A 87 13.30 -5.60 -12.86
N ILE A 88 14.14 -4.60 -12.62
CA ILE A 88 14.63 -3.72 -13.69
C ILE A 88 15.80 -4.46 -14.34
N SER A 89 15.48 -5.26 -15.36
CA SER A 89 16.40 -6.19 -16.03
C SER A 89 17.63 -5.54 -16.65
N GLU A 90 17.62 -4.22 -16.82
CA GLU A 90 18.65 -3.49 -17.59
C GLU A 90 19.69 -2.79 -16.70
N GLN A 91 19.52 -2.71 -15.38
CA GLN A 91 20.29 -1.77 -14.55
C GLN A 91 20.98 -2.38 -13.32
N ASN A 92 20.95 -3.71 -13.12
CA ASN A 92 21.54 -4.37 -11.93
C ASN A 92 21.17 -3.65 -10.61
N VAL A 93 19.93 -3.20 -10.48
CA VAL A 93 19.47 -2.51 -9.26
C VAL A 93 19.46 -3.52 -8.11
N PRO A 94 20.14 -3.25 -6.98
CA PRO A 94 20.10 -4.10 -5.81
C PRO A 94 18.66 -4.30 -5.30
N VAL A 95 18.30 -5.52 -4.92
CA VAL A 95 16.95 -5.87 -4.45
C VAL A 95 16.55 -5.03 -3.24
N GLU A 96 17.51 -4.66 -2.39
CA GLU A 96 17.32 -3.83 -1.20
C GLU A 96 16.84 -2.41 -1.50
N GLU A 97 17.15 -1.93 -2.70
CA GLU A 97 16.80 -0.61 -3.24
C GLU A 97 15.49 -0.64 -4.05
N VAL A 98 14.80 -1.78 -4.11
CA VAL A 98 13.51 -1.88 -4.82
C VAL A 98 12.36 -1.85 -3.82
N ALA A 99 11.39 -0.97 -4.08
CA ALA A 99 10.09 -0.97 -3.45
C ALA A 99 8.97 -1.09 -4.47
N GLU A 100 7.95 -1.88 -4.15
CA GLU A 100 6.75 -2.06 -4.96
C GLU A 100 5.60 -1.25 -4.32
N VAL A 101 5.02 -0.32 -5.08
CA VAL A 101 3.71 0.26 -4.79
C VAL A 101 2.67 -0.52 -5.58
N ILE A 102 1.85 -1.25 -4.85
CA ILE A 102 0.93 -2.23 -5.39
C ILE A 102 -0.50 -1.68 -5.34
N ILE A 103 -1.05 -1.30 -6.48
CA ILE A 103 -2.44 -0.86 -6.61
C ILE A 103 -3.32 -2.10 -6.71
N ARG A 104 -4.08 -2.41 -5.66
CA ARG A 104 -4.99 -3.57 -5.62
C ARG A 104 -6.46 -3.22 -5.83
N LYS A 105 -6.82 -1.95 -5.69
CA LYS A 105 -8.14 -1.43 -6.06
C LYS A 105 -7.96 -0.08 -6.73
N GLN A 106 -8.66 0.12 -7.83
CA GLN A 106 -8.79 1.41 -8.51
C GLN A 106 -10.17 1.46 -9.16
N ARG A 107 -11.08 2.28 -8.63
CA ARG A 107 -12.49 2.31 -9.08
C ARG A 107 -12.62 2.75 -10.54
N ASN A 108 -11.74 3.64 -11.00
CA ASN A 108 -11.87 4.32 -12.29
C ASN A 108 -10.64 4.12 -13.20
N GLY A 109 -9.97 2.97 -13.13
CA GLY A 109 -8.71 2.76 -13.82
C GLY A 109 -8.07 1.40 -13.55
N PRO A 110 -6.88 1.16 -14.12
CA PRO A 110 -6.20 -0.12 -13.99
C PRO A 110 -5.64 -0.34 -12.59
N ILE A 111 -5.51 -1.60 -12.22
CA ILE A 111 -4.66 -2.07 -11.13
C ILE A 111 -3.27 -2.39 -11.68
N GLY A 112 -2.27 -2.49 -10.81
CA GLY A 112 -0.91 -2.80 -11.22
C GLY A 112 0.11 -2.58 -10.11
N THR A 113 1.37 -2.81 -10.45
CA THR A 113 2.51 -2.57 -9.55
C THR A 113 3.40 -1.50 -10.18
N ILE A 114 3.75 -0.50 -9.39
CA ILE A 114 4.71 0.54 -9.74
C ILE A 114 5.97 0.26 -8.94
N LEU A 115 7.13 0.25 -9.61
CA LEU A 115 8.41 0.12 -8.94
C LEU A 115 8.93 1.50 -8.57
N LEU A 116 9.46 1.64 -7.36
CA LEU A 116 10.15 2.83 -6.86
C LEU A 116 11.54 2.46 -6.33
N HIS A 117 12.48 3.39 -6.45
CA HIS A 117 13.80 3.28 -5.85
C HIS A 117 13.71 3.62 -4.36
N TRP A 118 14.19 2.73 -3.49
CA TRP A 118 14.20 2.89 -2.05
C TRP A 118 15.59 3.31 -1.55
N ILE A 119 15.68 4.54 -1.04
CA ILE A 119 16.91 5.08 -0.44
C ILE A 119 16.82 4.89 1.08
N LYS A 120 17.47 3.83 1.59
CA LYS A 120 17.35 3.40 2.99
C LYS A 120 17.82 4.46 3.98
N GLU A 121 18.91 5.15 3.67
CA GLU A 121 19.57 6.14 4.51
C GLU A 121 18.66 7.37 4.74
N GLN A 122 17.72 7.60 3.83
CA GLN A 122 16.81 8.74 3.85
C GLN A 122 15.36 8.37 4.16
N THR A 123 15.04 7.07 4.26
CA THR A 123 13.64 6.59 4.34
C THR A 123 12.79 7.16 3.18
N LYS A 124 13.37 7.18 1.97
CA LYS A 124 12.80 7.88 0.82
C LYS A 124 12.48 6.92 -0.31
N PHE A 125 11.29 7.09 -0.90
CA PHE A 125 10.94 6.53 -2.20
C PHE A 125 11.23 7.58 -3.27
N ALA A 126 11.99 7.19 -4.29
CA ALA A 126 12.32 8.01 -5.45
C ALA A 126 11.79 7.33 -6.72
N GLU A 127 11.56 8.13 -7.74
CA GLU A 127 11.32 7.63 -9.09
C GLU A 127 12.58 6.89 -9.58
N PHE A 128 12.38 5.79 -10.31
CA PHE A 128 13.49 5.22 -11.07
C PHE A 128 13.84 6.19 -12.19
N ILE A 129 15.00 6.85 -12.06
CA ILE A 129 15.55 7.62 -13.17
C ILE A 129 15.95 6.59 -14.23
N TYR A 130 15.07 6.37 -15.20
CA TYR A 130 15.50 5.79 -16.46
C TYR A 130 16.55 6.75 -17.01
N MET A 131 17.81 6.34 -17.06
CA MET A 131 18.71 6.92 -18.04
C MET A 131 18.11 6.48 -19.38
N SER A 132 17.30 7.34 -20.01
CA SER A 132 16.91 7.09 -21.38
C SER A 132 18.21 6.93 -22.16
N THR A 133 18.36 5.78 -22.80
CA THR A 133 19.33 5.56 -23.86
C THR A 133 18.98 6.37 -25.12
N ASP A 134 18.44 7.58 -24.96
CA ASP A 134 18.11 8.53 -26.04
C ASP A 134 19.28 9.49 -26.28
N GLU A 135 20.50 8.95 -26.30
CA GLU A 135 21.68 9.60 -26.86
C GLU A 135 22.43 8.67 -27.83
N TYR A 136 21.72 7.84 -28.59
CA TYR A 136 22.26 7.26 -29.83
C TYR A 136 21.13 7.07 -30.85
N PHE A 137 20.80 8.14 -31.57
CA PHE A 137 20.73 8.28 -33.04
C PHE A 137 19.96 9.56 -33.44
#